data_AF-A0A2Y8JVP0-F1
#
_entry.id   AF-A0A2Y8JVP0-F1
#
_cell.length_a   1.000
_cell.length_b   1.000
_cell.length_c   1.000
_cell.angle_alpha   90.00
_cell.angle_beta   90.00
_cell.angle_gamma   90.00
#
_symmetry.space_group_name_H-M   'P 1'
#
loop_
_entity.id
_entity.type
_entity.pdbx_description
1 polymer ?
#
loop_
_entity_poly.entity_id
_entity_poly.type
_entity_poly.pdbx_seq_one_letter_code
_entity_poly.pdbx_strand_id
1 'polypeptide(L)' 'MKSLIADVIGLTGFGLLTCGVYLQFGMAPALILSGALLLVGALVMVRRGTRAA' A
#
# COMPACT_ATOMS: atom_id res chain seq x y z
N MET A 1 4.69 -20.42 0.21
CA MET A 1 5.74 -19.75 -0.57
C MET A 1 5.34 -19.54 -2.04
N LYS A 2 4.11 -19.08 -2.34
CA LYS A 2 3.61 -18.88 -3.72
C LYS A 2 3.34 -17.40 -4.08
N SER A 3 3.60 -16.46 -3.17
CA SER A 3 3.23 -15.05 -3.36
C SER A 3 4.41 -14.06 -3.32
N LEU A 4 5.66 -14.50 -3.22
CA LEU A 4 6.79 -13.56 -3.16
C LEU A 4 6.91 -12.70 -4.43
N ILE A 5 6.67 -13.29 -5.61
CA ILE A 5 6.70 -12.54 -6.88
C ILE A 5 5.53 -11.55 -6.95
N ALA A 6 4.33 -11.96 -6.53
CA ALA A 6 3.16 -11.09 -6.53
C ALA A 6 3.30 -9.94 -5.52
N ASP A 7 3.88 -10.19 -4.35
CA ASP A 7 4.19 -9.16 -3.36
C ASP A 7 5.21 -8.17 -3.89
N VAL A 8 6.30 -8.63 -4.54
CA VAL A 8 7.33 -7.76 -5.12
C VAL A 8 6.75 -6.88 -6.24
N ILE A 9 5.93 -7.45 -7.12
CA ILE A 9 5.25 -6.69 -8.19
C ILE A 9 4.29 -5.67 -7.59
N GLY A 10 3.52 -6.05 -6.57
CA GLY A 10 2.61 -5.16 -5.86
C GLY A 10 3.34 -4.00 -5.17
N LEU A 11 4.46 -4.28 -4.51
CA LEU A 11 5.26 -3.29 -3.78
C LEU A 11 5.95 -2.32 -4.74
N THR A 12 6.44 -2.84 -5.87
CA THR A 12 7.03 -2.03 -6.95
C THR A 12 5.98 -1.13 -7.63
N GLY A 13 4.81 -1.69 -7.94
CA GLY A 13 3.70 -0.94 -8.53
C GLY A 13 3.18 0.16 -7.60
N PHE A 14 3.06 -0.12 -6.30
CA PHE A 14 2.71 0.88 -5.30
C PHE A 14 3.73 2.03 -5.24
N GLY A 15 5.03 1.72 -5.22
CA GLY A 15 6.10 2.73 -5.26
C GLY A 15 6.02 3.62 -6.51
N LEU A 16 5.74 3.04 -7.69
CA LEU A 16 5.56 3.79 -8.93
C LEU A 16 4.33 4.70 -8.89
N LEU A 17 3.21 4.25 -8.32
CA LEU A 17 2.01 5.08 -8.15
C LEU A 17 2.27 6.25 -7.18
N THR A 18 2.92 6.01 -6.04
CA THR A 18 3.27 7.07 -5.10
C THR A 18 4.23 8.07 -5.73
N CYS A 19 5.20 7.61 -6.52
CA CYS A 19 6.12 8.47 -7.27
C CYS A 19 5.40 9.30 -8.35
N GLY A 20 4.45 8.69 -9.09
CA GLY A 20 3.63 9.40 -10.07
C GLY A 20 2.76 10.50 -9.43
N VAL A 21 2.14 10.21 -8.29
CA VAL A 21 1.36 11.21 -7.53
C VAL A 21 2.27 12.33 -7.01
N TYR A 22 3.49 12.01 -6.58
CA TYR A 22 4.48 12.99 -6.16
C TYR A 22 4.86 13.94 -7.30
N LEU A 23 5.11 13.41 -8.50
CA LEU A 23 5.48 14.20 -9.67
C LEU A 23 4.33 15.09 -10.18
N GLN A 24 3.07 14.64 -10.05
CA GLN A 24 1.93 15.32 -10.64
C GLN A 24 1.26 16.33 -9.69
N PHE A 25 1.22 16.05 -8.39
CA PHE A 25 0.49 16.87 -7.42
C PHE A 25 1.34 17.34 -6.23
N GLY A 26 2.62 16.97 -6.18
CA GLY A 26 3.55 17.33 -5.12
C GLY A 26 3.54 16.39 -3.91
N MET A 27 4.26 16.77 -2.86
CA MET A 27 4.57 15.89 -1.73
C MET A 27 3.36 15.55 -0.85
N ALA A 28 2.46 16.50 -0.62
CA ALA A 28 1.30 16.33 0.25
C ALA A 28 0.33 15.22 -0.23
N PRO A 29 -0.15 15.23 -1.48
CA PRO A 29 -1.07 14.19 -1.96
C PRO A 29 -0.42 12.80 -2.06
N ALA A 30 0.88 12.71 -2.33
CA ALA A 30 1.60 11.44 -2.33
C ALA A 30 1.61 10.79 -0.93
N LEU A 31 1.86 11.59 0.11
CA LEU A 31 1.81 11.16 1.51
C LEU A 31 0.39 10.77 1.96
N ILE A 32 -0.62 11.53 1.56
CA ILE A 32 -2.03 11.22 1.89
C ILE A 32 -2.44 9.89 1.26
N LEU A 33 -2.12 9.68 -0.03
CA LEU A 33 -2.50 8.46 -0.74
C LEU A 33 -1.76 7.24 -0.19
N SER A 34 -0.47 7.37 0.08
CA SER A 34 0.32 6.28 0.68
C SER A 34 -0.11 5.98 2.12
N GLY A 35 -0.39 7.02 2.92
CA GLY A 35 -0.86 6.89 4.29
C GLY A 35 -2.24 6.25 4.39
N ALA A 36 -3.17 6.63 3.51
CA ALA A 36 -4.48 6.00 3.42
C ALA A 36 -4.37 4.50 3.08
N LEU A 37 -3.46 4.12 2.18
CA LEU A 37 -3.25 2.72 1.82
C LEU A 37 -2.67 1.91 3.00
N LEU A 38 -1.72 2.47 3.75
CA LEU A 38 -1.18 1.86 4.97
C LEU A 38 -2.26 1.68 6.04
N LEU A 39 -3.14 2.67 6.20
CA LEU A 39 -4.27 2.59 7.13
C LEU A 39 -5.22 1.45 6.76
N VAL A 40 -5.62 1.36 5.48
CA VAL A 40 -6.46 0.28 4.98
C VAL A 40 -5.77 -1.08 5.16
N GLY A 41 -4.47 -1.17 4.86
CA GLY A 41 -3.67 -2.38 5.08
C GLY A 41 -3.67 -2.82 6.55
N ALA A 42 -3.49 -1.90 7.48
CA ALA A 42 -3.56 -2.17 8.91
C ALA A 42 -4.94 -2.66 9.34
N LEU A 43 -6.02 -2.03 8.86
CA LEU A 43 -7.39 -2.45 9.13
C LEU A 43 -7.70 -3.85 8.58
N VAL A 44 -7.18 -4.18 7.38
CA VAL A 44 -7.32 -5.51 6.80
C VAL A 44 -6.53 -6.55 7.60
N MET A 45 -5.31 -6.23 8.02
CA MET A 45 -4.48 -7.09 8.88
C MET A 45 -5.19 -7.40 10.21
N VAL A 46 -5.73 -6.37 10.88
CA VAL A 46 -6.52 -6.53 12.11
C VAL A 46 -7.76 -7.40 11.86
N ARG A 47 -8.54 -7.11 10.79
CA ARG A 47 -9.73 -7.91 10.44
C ARG A 47 -9.42 -9.37 10.11
N ARG A 48 -8.27 -9.65 9.49
CA ARG A 48 -7.82 -11.01 9.19
C ARG A 48 -7.32 -11.72 10.45
N GLY A 49 -6.65 -10.99 11.36
CA GLY A 49 -6.29 -11.50 12.69
C GLY A 49 -7.50 -11.84 13.55
N THR A 50 -8.58 -11.04 13.49
CA THR A 50 -9.86 -11.34 14.17
C THR A 50 -10.60 -12.55 13.59
N ARG A 51 -10.39 -12.90 12.31
CA ARG A 51 -10.98 -14.12 11.70
C ARG A 51 -10.14 -15.38 11.94
N ALA A 52 -8.94 -15.25 12.50
CA ALA A 52 -8.05 -16.37 12.81
C ALA A 52 -8.07 -16.76 14.30
N ALA A 53 -8.87 -16.06 15.11
CA ALA A 53 -9.13 -16.36 16.53
C ALA A 53 -10.49 -17.02 16.71
#